data_AF-A0A292RC76-F1
#
_entry.id   AF-A0A292RC76-F1
#
_cell.length_a   1.000
_cell.length_b   1.000
_cell.length_c   1.000
_cell.angle_alpha   90.00
_cell.angle_beta   90.00
_cell.angle_gamma   90.00
#
_symmetry.space_group_name_H-M   'P 1'
#
loop_
_entity.id
_entity.type
_entity.pdbx_description
1 polymer ?
#
loop_
_entity_poly.entity_id
_entity_poly.type
_entity_poly.pdbx_seq_one_letter_code
_entity_poly.pdbx_strand_id
1 'polypeptide(L)'
;MNSSLSISSQPVFTAKISVIAQAKLLSKEDSNTLKAIAKNIGTDDDIIHLTVKESKKHPYTAFWAEHTADFHLGHKAYKTRASKNVSAGKFSPFNYCKRVLSILKNAYIKMQNSKV
;
A
#
# COMPACT_ATOMS: atom_id res chain seq x y z
N MET A 1 -17.69 -16.58 -31.92
CA MET A 1 -17.72 -16.49 -30.45
C MET A 1 -16.88 -15.28 -30.05
N ASN A 2 -17.52 -14.16 -29.70
CA ASN A 2 -16.83 -12.95 -29.26
C ASN A 2 -16.58 -13.05 -27.76
N SER A 3 -15.40 -13.48 -27.35
CA SER A 3 -14.91 -13.31 -25.99
C SER A 3 -14.39 -11.88 -25.84
N SER A 4 -15.31 -10.93 -25.66
CA SER A 4 -14.95 -9.63 -25.10
C SER A 4 -14.48 -9.87 -23.67
N LEU A 5 -13.16 -9.93 -23.47
CA LEU A 5 -12.54 -9.81 -22.16
C LEU A 5 -13.09 -8.52 -21.53
N SER A 6 -13.92 -8.69 -20.52
CA SER A 6 -14.41 -7.62 -19.67
C SER A 6 -13.20 -6.87 -19.13
N ILE A 7 -13.00 -5.66 -19.64
CA ILE A 7 -12.07 -4.69 -19.06
C ILE A 7 -12.56 -4.51 -17.62
N SER A 8 -11.78 -5.05 -16.67
CA SER A 8 -11.87 -4.66 -15.27
C SER A 8 -11.60 -3.17 -15.24
N SER A 9 -12.66 -2.38 -15.38
CA SER A 9 -12.67 -0.96 -15.09
C SER A 9 -12.34 -0.87 -13.61
N GLN A 10 -11.04 -0.68 -13.33
CA GLN A 10 -10.56 -0.39 -11.98
C GLN A 10 -11.48 0.70 -11.44
N PRO A 11 -12.25 0.46 -10.38
CA PRO A 11 -13.09 1.51 -9.83
C PRO A 11 -12.15 2.63 -9.38
N VAL A 12 -12.29 3.79 -10.02
CA VAL A 12 -11.47 4.97 -9.75
C VAL A 12 -12.12 5.71 -8.60
N PHE A 13 -11.83 5.26 -7.38
CA PHE A 13 -12.16 6.00 -6.16
C PHE A 13 -10.92 6.02 -5.25
N THR A 14 -10.84 6.99 -4.34
CA THR A 14 -9.61 7.39 -3.65
C THR A 14 -9.61 6.95 -2.19
N ALA A 15 -8.87 5.89 -1.85
CA ALA A 15 -8.69 5.52 -0.45
C ALA A 15 -8.12 6.67 0.40
N LYS A 16 -8.51 6.74 1.68
CA LYS A 16 -7.90 7.63 2.67
C LYS A 16 -6.49 7.14 2.95
N ILE A 17 -5.49 7.94 2.55
CA ILE A 17 -4.07 7.56 2.65
C ILE A 17 -3.34 8.38 3.71
N SER A 18 -2.58 7.70 4.56
CA SER A 18 -1.54 8.32 5.38
C SER A 18 -0.20 7.65 5.13
N VAL A 19 0.83 8.46 4.86
CA VAL A 19 2.23 8.04 4.84
C VAL A 19 2.94 8.79 5.96
N ILE A 20 3.38 8.05 6.98
CA ILE A 20 4.09 8.58 8.15
C ILE A 20 5.54 8.13 8.07
N ALA A 21 6.44 9.06 7.76
CA ALA A 21 7.85 8.74 7.59
C ALA A 21 8.77 9.83 8.14
N GLN A 22 9.92 9.42 8.64
CA GLN A 22 11.01 10.34 8.97
C GLN A 22 11.61 10.90 7.67
N ALA A 23 11.87 12.22 7.61
CA ALA A 23 12.33 12.91 6.41
C ALA A 23 13.65 12.36 5.83
N LYS A 24 14.53 11.82 6.68
CA LYS A 24 15.78 11.16 6.26
C LYS A 24 15.58 9.80 5.58
N LEU A 25 14.41 9.19 5.71
CA LEU A 25 14.07 7.90 5.11
C LEU A 25 13.23 8.06 3.84
N LEU A 26 12.31 9.03 3.86
CA LEU A 26 11.50 9.41 2.70
C LEU A 26 11.47 10.92 2.59
N SER A 27 11.86 11.43 1.42
CA SER A 27 11.68 12.84 1.11
C SER A 27 10.19 13.21 1.07
N LYS A 28 9.89 14.51 1.05
CA LYS A 28 8.53 15.00 0.84
C LYS A 28 7.98 14.54 -0.52
N GLU A 29 8.83 14.54 -1.55
CA GLU A 29 8.49 14.10 -2.90
C GLU A 29 8.19 12.60 -2.97
N ASP A 30 9.02 11.76 -2.34
CA ASP A 30 8.77 10.32 -2.25
C ASP A 30 7.45 10.04 -1.52
N SER A 31 7.22 10.74 -0.41
CA SER A 31 6.00 10.60 0.39
C SER A 31 4.75 11.00 -0.43
N ASN A 32 4.84 12.06 -1.21
CA ASN A 32 3.75 12.50 -2.11
C ASN A 32 3.51 11.48 -3.23
N THR A 33 4.57 10.94 -3.81
CA THR A 33 4.49 9.90 -4.84
C THR A 33 3.83 8.64 -4.30
N LEU A 34 4.21 8.19 -3.11
CA LEU A 34 3.57 7.04 -2.45
C LEU A 34 2.09 7.29 -2.15
N LYS A 35 1.73 8.50 -1.70
CA LYS A 35 0.32 8.88 -1.49
C LYS A 35 -0.47 8.83 -2.80
N ALA A 36 0.08 9.35 -3.89
CA ALA A 36 -0.55 9.32 -5.20
C ALA A 36 -0.76 7.89 -5.72
N ILE A 37 0.22 7.00 -5.54
CA ILE A 37 0.07 5.58 -5.92
C ILE A 37 -1.02 4.91 -5.07
N ALA A 38 -0.99 5.12 -3.75
CA ALA A 38 -1.92 4.46 -2.83
C ALA A 38 -3.38 4.93 -3.02
N LYS A 39 -3.56 6.21 -3.39
CA LYS A 39 -4.85 6.80 -3.75
C LYS A 39 -5.54 6.04 -4.89
N ASN A 40 -4.80 5.40 -5.79
CA ASN A 40 -5.35 4.63 -6.91
C ASN A 40 -5.57 3.13 -6.62
N ILE A 41 -5.67 2.74 -5.35
CA ILE A 41 -5.83 1.32 -4.96
C ILE A 41 -7.27 0.96 -4.60
N GLY A 42 -7.91 1.73 -3.73
CA GLY A 42 -9.20 1.37 -3.09
C GLY A 42 -10.36 2.27 -3.50
N THR A 43 -11.28 2.52 -2.57
CA THR A 43 -12.39 3.49 -2.65
C THR A 43 -12.32 4.51 -1.52
N ASP A 44 -13.16 5.56 -1.55
CA ASP A 44 -13.17 6.63 -0.55
C ASP A 44 -13.40 6.17 0.90
N ASP A 45 -14.03 5.00 1.09
CA ASP A 45 -14.26 4.38 2.38
C ASP A 45 -13.07 3.55 2.88
N ASP A 46 -12.14 3.23 1.99
CA ASP A 46 -10.98 2.42 2.31
C ASP A 46 -9.87 3.24 2.96
N ILE A 47 -9.08 2.58 3.78
CA ILE A 47 -7.99 3.21 4.54
C ILE A 47 -6.70 2.48 4.27
N ILE A 48 -5.64 3.22 3.91
CA ILE A 48 -4.27 2.67 3.80
C ILE A 48 -3.31 3.55 4.60
N HIS A 49 -2.63 2.95 5.57
CA HIS A 49 -1.52 3.59 6.28
C HIS A 49 -0.21 2.90 5.93
N LEU A 50 0.80 3.70 5.59
CA LEU A 50 2.19 3.28 5.50
C LEU A 50 3.00 4.04 6.54
N THR A 51 3.74 3.31 7.35
CA THR A 51 4.66 3.89 8.34
C THR A 51 6.07 3.39 8.10
N VAL A 52 7.02 4.32 8.03
CA VAL A 52 8.44 4.02 7.90
C VAL A 52 9.21 4.80 8.96
N LYS A 53 9.97 4.08 9.80
CA LYS A 53 10.78 4.65 10.88
C LYS A 53 12.13 3.97 10.91
N GLU A 54 13.11 4.57 11.58
CA GLU A 54 14.35 3.85 11.88
C GLU A 54 14.08 2.58 12.70
N SER A 55 14.85 1.54 12.40
CA SER A 55 14.77 0.32 13.21
C SER A 55 15.40 0.57 14.57
N LYS A 56 14.62 0.38 15.64
CA LYS A 56 15.15 0.35 17.01
C LYS A 56 16.07 -0.86 17.25
N LYS A 57 15.80 -1.98 16.57
CA LYS A 57 16.53 -3.24 16.76
C LYS A 57 17.86 -3.27 15.97
N HIS A 58 17.88 -2.65 14.80
CA HIS A 58 19.06 -2.58 13.93
C HIS A 58 19.29 -1.14 13.45
N PRO A 59 19.74 -0.24 14.34
CA PRO A 59 20.01 1.15 13.98
C PRO A 59 20.96 1.24 12.79
N TYR A 60 20.75 2.23 11.93
CA TYR A 60 21.57 2.56 10.74
C TYR A 60 21.62 1.50 9.62
N THR A 61 21.30 0.24 9.91
CA THR A 61 21.41 -0.89 8.97
C THR A 61 20.06 -1.39 8.49
N ALA A 62 18.98 -1.02 9.18
CA ALA A 62 17.61 -1.31 8.79
C ALA A 62 16.64 -0.17 9.13
N PHE A 63 15.51 -0.14 8.43
CA PHE A 63 14.34 0.62 8.81
C PHE A 63 13.22 -0.33 9.23
N TRP A 64 12.35 0.14 10.11
CA TRP A 64 11.10 -0.53 10.44
C TRP A 64 10.01 0.00 9.52
N ALA A 65 9.33 -0.91 8.82
CA ALA A 65 8.19 -0.59 7.98
C ALA A 65 6.96 -1.33 8.47
N GLU A 66 5.85 -0.60 8.60
CA GLU A 66 4.52 -1.13 8.91
C GLU A 66 3.53 -0.64 7.85
N HIS A 67 2.58 -1.51 7.50
CA HIS A 67 1.40 -1.09 6.76
C HIS A 67 0.14 -1.65 7.40
N THR A 68 -0.94 -0.88 7.28
CA THR A 68 -2.30 -1.35 7.52
C THR A 68 -3.16 -0.97 6.31
N ALA A 69 -4.04 -1.86 5.89
CA ALA A 69 -5.09 -1.52 4.95
C ALA A 69 -6.43 -2.12 5.39
N ASP A 70 -7.50 -1.36 5.23
CA ASP A 70 -8.87 -1.75 5.48
C ASP A 70 -9.66 -1.47 4.19
N PHE A 71 -9.97 -2.54 3.45
CA PHE A 71 -10.70 -2.49 2.20
C PHE A 71 -12.14 -2.97 2.41
N HIS A 72 -13.11 -2.22 1.91
CA HIS A 72 -14.54 -2.49 2.02
C HIS A 72 -15.13 -2.69 0.63
N LEU A 73 -15.88 -3.78 0.45
CA LEU A 73 -16.53 -4.09 -0.81
C LEU A 73 -17.90 -4.74 -0.57
N GLY A 74 -18.95 -3.91 -0.51
CA GLY A 74 -20.27 -4.33 -0.08
C GLY A 74 -20.24 -4.77 1.39
N HIS A 75 -20.68 -5.99 1.69
CA HIS A 75 -20.63 -6.57 3.04
C HIS A 75 -19.29 -7.24 3.40
N LYS A 76 -18.35 -7.33 2.45
CA LYS A 76 -17.03 -7.93 2.68
C LYS A 76 -16.03 -6.84 3.10
N ALA A 77 -15.32 -7.08 4.20
CA ALA A 77 -14.19 -6.25 4.61
C ALA A 77 -12.91 -7.09 4.60
N TYR A 78 -11.83 -6.54 4.06
CA TYR A 78 -10.50 -7.13 4.08
C TYR A 78 -9.55 -6.22 4.85
N LYS A 79 -9.06 -6.73 5.98
CA LYS A 79 -8.10 -6.02 6.83
C LYS A 79 -6.76 -6.71 6.76
N THR A 80 -5.71 -5.93 6.50
CA THR A 80 -4.34 -6.42 6.54
C THR A 80 -3.48 -5.50 7.40
N ARG A 81 -2.58 -6.12 8.15
CA ARG A 81 -1.55 -5.45 8.93
C ARG A 81 -0.29 -6.28 8.91
N ALA A 82 0.83 -5.66 8.59
CA ALA A 82 2.13 -6.30 8.79
C ALA A 82 3.19 -5.26 9.10
N SER A 83 4.18 -5.67 9.91
CA SER A 83 5.37 -4.87 10.17
C SER A 83 6.62 -5.75 10.10
N LYS A 84 7.74 -5.16 9.68
CA LYS A 84 9.04 -5.83 9.71
C LYS A 84 10.20 -4.85 9.68
N ASN A 85 11.36 -5.32 10.17
CA ASN A 85 12.63 -4.66 9.89
C ASN A 85 13.09 -5.02 8.48
N VAL A 86 13.47 -4.01 7.71
CA VAL A 86 13.94 -4.12 6.33
C VAL A 86 15.36 -3.60 6.27
N SER A 87 16.30 -4.45 5.87
CA SER A 87 17.70 -4.05 5.70
C SER A 87 17.81 -2.97 4.63
N ALA A 88 18.47 -1.85 4.99
CA ALA A 88 18.67 -0.70 4.11
C ALA A 88 19.56 -1.03 2.90
N GLY A 89 20.47 -2.00 3.05
CA GLY A 89 21.30 -2.48 1.94
C GLY A 89 20.55 -3.35 0.92
N LYS A 90 19.36 -3.88 1.27
CA LYS A 90 18.54 -4.70 0.36
C LYS A 90 17.46 -3.89 -0.36
N PHE A 91 16.91 -2.88 0.29
CA PHE A 91 15.86 -2.04 -0.28
C PHE A 91 15.97 -0.61 0.24
N SER A 92 15.69 0.37 -0.62
CA SER A 92 15.36 1.72 -0.16
C SER A 92 13.96 1.75 0.46
N PRO A 93 13.69 2.62 1.44
CA PRO A 93 12.35 2.80 2.01
C PRO A 93 11.27 3.05 0.96
N PHE A 94 11.57 3.88 -0.05
CA PHE A 94 10.64 4.20 -1.14
C PHE A 94 10.29 2.97 -1.98
N ASN A 95 11.29 2.21 -2.43
CA ASN A 95 11.05 1.02 -3.25
C ASN A 95 10.33 -0.08 -2.47
N TYR A 96 10.60 -0.22 -1.18
CA TYR A 96 9.86 -1.14 -0.33
C TYR A 96 8.38 -0.75 -0.22
N CYS A 97 8.08 0.53 0.01
CA CYS A 97 6.70 1.01 0.09
C CYS A 97 5.93 0.81 -1.22
N LYS A 98 6.55 1.07 -2.38
CA LYS A 98 5.94 0.75 -3.69
C LYS A 98 5.60 -0.74 -3.83
N ARG A 99 6.48 -1.62 -3.38
CA ARG A 99 6.23 -3.08 -3.38
C ARG A 99 5.03 -3.45 -2.50
N VAL A 100 4.95 -2.86 -1.30
CA VAL A 100 3.79 -3.06 -0.40
C VAL A 100 2.50 -2.60 -1.08
N LEU A 101 2.49 -1.40 -1.66
CA LEU A 101 1.33 -0.87 -2.38
C LEU A 101 0.90 -1.77 -3.56
N SER A 102 1.85 -2.34 -4.30
CA SER A 102 1.55 -3.31 -5.37
C SER A 102 0.89 -4.58 -4.84
N ILE A 103 1.35 -5.11 -3.69
CA ILE A 103 0.74 -6.27 -3.04
C ILE A 103 -0.69 -5.94 -2.60
N LEU A 104 -0.90 -4.77 -1.97
CA LEU A 104 -2.21 -4.31 -1.54
C LEU A 104 -3.17 -4.13 -2.72
N LYS A 105 -2.71 -3.55 -3.83
CA LYS A 105 -3.48 -3.43 -5.07
C LYS A 105 -3.93 -4.79 -5.59
N ASN A 106 -3.03 -5.77 -5.63
CA ASN A 106 -3.39 -7.11 -6.09
C ASN A 106 -4.37 -7.81 -5.14
N ALA A 107 -4.24 -7.60 -3.82
CA ALA A 107 -5.19 -8.12 -2.84
C ALA A 107 -6.58 -7.51 -3.03
N TYR A 108 -6.65 -6.20 -3.25
CA TYR A 108 -7.90 -5.50 -3.52
C TYR A 108 -8.58 -5.98 -4.82
N ILE A 109 -7.83 -6.10 -5.91
CA ILE A 109 -8.35 -6.65 -7.18
C ILE A 109 -8.89 -8.07 -7.00
N LYS A 110 -8.19 -8.92 -6.24
CA LYS A 110 -8.69 -10.27 -5.93
C LYS A 110 -10.01 -10.23 -5.16
N MET A 111 -10.12 -9.37 -4.15
CA MET A 111 -11.35 -9.18 -3.40
C MET A 111 -12.52 -8.75 -4.31
N GLN A 112 -12.25 -7.88 -5.30
CA GLN A 112 -13.22 -7.47 -6.31
C GLN A 112 -13.67 -8.62 -7.20
N ASN A 113 -12.73 -9.45 -7.65
CA ASN A 113 -13.05 -10.57 -8.52
C ASN A 113 -13.70 -11.75 -7.79
N SER A 114 -13.57 -11.84 -6.46
CA SER A 114 -14.33 -12.77 -5.61
C SER A 114 -15.78 -12.33 -5.33
N LYS A 115 -16.30 -11.35 -6.09
CA LYS A 115 -17.74 -11.03 -6.16
C LYS A 115 -18.49 -11.86 -7.23
N VAL A 116 -17.81 -12.74 -7.96
CA VAL A 116 -18.46 -13.70 -8.87
C VAL A 116 -18.74 -15.01 -8.12
#